data_AF-A0A158FSL9-F1
#
_entry.id   AF-A0A158FSL9-F1
#
_cell.length_a   1.000
_cell.length_b   1.000
_cell.length_c   1.000
_cell.angle_alpha   90.00
_cell.angle_beta   90.00
_cell.angle_gamma   90.00
#
_symmetry.space_group_name_H-M   'P 1'
#
loop_
_entity.id
_entity.type
_entity.pdbx_description
1 polymer ?
#
loop_
_entity_poly.entity_id
_entity_poly.type
_entity_poly.pdbx_seq_one_letter_code
_entity_poly.pdbx_strand_id
1 'polypeptide(L)' 'MTDPKDDTQTDRPTPPQQTTSDPNVADRRLSEEQKQSSTGEPDPPEPTRGKPELPDPAGVGEAG' A
#
# COMPACT_ATOMS: atom_id res chain seq x y z
N MET A 1 -18.68 11.98 33.44
CA MET A 1 -17.72 12.59 32.50
C MET A 1 -17.66 11.69 31.29
N THR A 2 -18.06 12.18 30.11
CA THR A 2 -17.91 11.45 28.84
C THR A 2 -17.22 12.42 27.91
N ASP A 3 -15.93 12.22 27.69
CA ASP A 3 -15.15 12.96 26.71
C ASP A 3 -15.68 12.63 25.29
N PRO A 4 -16.05 13.62 24.46
CA PRO A 4 -16.28 13.36 23.06
C PRO A 4 -14.92 13.11 22.40
N LYS A 5 -14.80 11.96 21.73
CA LYS A 5 -13.72 11.67 20.78
C LYS A 5 -13.62 12.83 19.78
N ASP A 6 -12.49 13.50 19.78
CA ASP A 6 -12.06 14.43 18.73
C ASP A 6 -11.91 13.63 17.42
N ASP A 7 -12.94 13.63 16.57
CA ASP A 7 -12.94 13.07 15.20
C ASP A 7 -12.22 14.01 14.20
N THR A 8 -11.15 14.69 14.61
CA THR A 8 -10.49 15.74 13.80
C THR A 8 -9.48 15.20 12.77
N GLN A 9 -9.42 13.89 12.51
CA GLN A 9 -8.41 13.31 11.60
C GLN A 9 -8.78 13.32 10.10
N THR A 10 -10.00 13.73 9.72
CA THR A 10 -10.52 13.44 8.36
C THR A 10 -10.50 14.60 7.37
N ASP A 11 -10.19 15.82 7.79
CA ASP A 11 -10.21 17.02 6.91
C ASP A 11 -8.82 17.49 6.46
N ARG A 12 -7.84 16.58 6.37
CA ARG A 12 -6.59 16.91 5.70
C ARG A 12 -6.82 16.84 4.19
N PRO A 13 -6.80 17.97 3.46
CA PRO A 13 -6.96 17.92 2.02
C PRO A 13 -5.87 17.02 1.44
N THR A 14 -6.27 16.14 0.52
CA THR A 14 -5.32 15.35 -0.23
C THR A 14 -4.34 16.31 -0.92
N PRO A 15 -3.02 16.06 -0.85
CA PRO A 15 -2.06 16.85 -1.60
C PRO A 15 -2.46 16.91 -3.08
N PRO A 16 -2.19 18.04 -3.78
CA PRO A 16 -2.51 18.16 -5.19
C PRO A 16 -1.86 17.02 -5.97
N GLN A 17 -2.65 16.36 -6.81
CA GLN A 17 -2.11 15.35 -7.70
C GLN A 17 -1.19 16.03 -8.71
N GLN A 18 -0.02 15.43 -8.91
CA GLN A 18 0.92 15.90 -9.91
C GLN A 18 0.28 15.77 -11.30
N THR A 19 0.33 16.82 -12.11
CA THR A 19 -0.24 16.87 -13.46
C THR A 19 0.84 16.67 -14.52
N THR A 20 0.47 16.36 -15.76
CA THR A 20 1.42 16.28 -16.89
C THR A 20 2.07 17.62 -17.24
N SER A 21 1.54 18.72 -16.71
CA SER A 21 2.04 20.07 -16.90
C SER A 21 3.04 20.49 -15.84
N ASP A 22 3.29 19.66 -14.82
CA ASP A 22 4.24 20.02 -13.76
C ASP A 22 5.68 19.97 -14.28
N PRO A 23 6.54 20.92 -13.87
CA PRO A 23 7.88 21.10 -14.44
C PRO A 23 8.79 19.89 -14.24
N ASN A 24 8.53 19.07 -13.22
CA ASN A 24 9.32 17.89 -12.85
C ASN A 24 8.67 16.56 -13.29
N VAL A 25 7.70 16.59 -14.22
CA VAL A 25 7.07 15.37 -14.74
C VAL A 25 8.09 14.42 -15.38
N ALA A 26 9.13 14.97 -16.01
CA ALA A 26 10.18 14.19 -16.65
C ALA A 26 10.97 13.33 -15.65
N ASP A 27 11.19 13.82 -14.43
CA ASP A 27 12.02 13.14 -13.41
C ASP A 27 11.38 11.85 -12.89
N ARG A 28 10.05 11.72 -13.03
CA ARG A 28 9.29 10.54 -12.60
C ARG A 28 9.03 9.55 -13.73
N ARG A 29 9.34 9.90 -14.98
CA ARG A 29 9.15 8.99 -16.11
C ARG A 29 10.25 7.95 -16.03
N LEU A 30 9.85 6.69 -15.82
CA LEU A 30 10.76 5.56 -15.97
C LEU A 30 11.35 5.59 -17.40
N SER A 31 12.66 5.40 -17.50
CA SER A 31 13.30 5.18 -18.80
C SER A 31 12.74 3.91 -19.46
N GLU A 32 12.90 3.78 -20.78
CA GLU A 32 12.44 2.57 -21.49
C GLU A 32 13.08 1.29 -20.93
N GLU A 33 14.35 1.36 -20.50
CA GLU A 33 15.05 0.26 -19.82
C GLU A 33 14.43 -0.07 -18.46
N GLN A 34 14.10 0.94 -17.65
CA GLN A 34 13.44 0.75 -16.34
C GLN A 34 12.02 0.17 -16.47
N LYS A 35 11.30 0.48 -17.55
CA LYS A 35 9.99 -0.10 -17.83
C LYS A 35 10.06 -1.58 -18.19
N GLN A 36 11.16 -2.03 -18.78
CA GLN A 36 11.36 -3.42 -19.20
C GLN A 36 11.85 -4.32 -18.05
N SER A 37 12.31 -3.73 -16.94
CA SER A 37 12.96 -4.44 -15.82
C SER A 37 12.08 -5.41 -15.03
N SER A 38 10.80 -5.60 -15.39
CA SER A 38 9.95 -6.65 -14.82
C SER A 38 10.20 -8.03 -15.44
N THR A 39 11.10 -8.16 -16.42
CA THR A 39 11.39 -9.43 -17.11
C THR A 39 12.32 -10.38 -16.35
N GLY A 40 12.90 -9.94 -15.23
CA GLY A 40 13.83 -10.73 -14.42
C GLY A 40 13.36 -10.98 -12.98
N GLU A 41 12.11 -10.64 -12.65
CA GLU A 41 11.55 -11.01 -11.35
C GLU A 41 11.35 -12.53 -11.31
N PRO A 42 11.70 -13.21 -10.21
CA PRO A 42 11.38 -14.63 -10.07
C PRO A 42 9.86 -14.79 -10.15
N ASP A 43 9.41 -15.92 -10.70
CA ASP A 43 7.99 -16.25 -10.70
C ASP A 43 7.43 -16.11 -9.28
N PRO A 44 6.21 -15.54 -9.13
CA PRO A 44 5.57 -15.52 -7.82
C PRO A 44 5.49 -16.96 -7.31
N PRO A 45 5.71 -17.19 -6.00
CA PRO A 45 5.65 -18.53 -5.46
C PRO A 45 4.30 -19.16 -5.80
N GLU A 46 4.30 -20.43 -6.21
CA GLU A 46 3.05 -21.14 -6.39
C GLU A 46 2.24 -21.06 -5.10
N PRO A 47 0.93 -20.73 -5.16
CA PRO A 47 0.09 -20.81 -3.99
C PRO A 47 0.16 -22.25 -3.47
N THR A 48 0.80 -22.44 -2.32
CA THR A 48 0.90 -23.76 -1.71
C THR A 48 -0.52 -24.32 -1.61
N ARG A 49 -0.74 -25.50 -2.19
CA ARG A 49 -1.98 -26.24 -1.97
C ARG A 49 -2.05 -26.50 -0.46
N GLY A 50 -2.90 -25.73 0.22
CA GLY A 50 -2.85 -25.56 1.66
C GLY A 50 -2.17 -24.23 2.02
N LYS A 51 -2.98 -23.17 2.10
CA LYS A 51 -2.62 -22.04 2.97
C LYS A 51 -2.37 -22.65 4.36
N PRO A 52 -1.29 -22.32 5.08
CA PRO A 52 -1.28 -22.61 6.52
C PRO A 52 -2.57 -22.00 7.07
N GLU A 53 -3.32 -22.78 7.83
CA GLU A 53 -4.56 -22.33 8.46
C GLU A 53 -4.15 -21.18 9.39
N LEU A 54 -4.32 -19.95 8.90
CA LEU A 54 -4.00 -18.77 9.69
C LEU A 54 -4.92 -18.83 10.91
N PRO A 55 -4.40 -18.58 12.12
CA PRO A 55 -5.23 -18.55 13.31
C PRO A 55 -6.41 -17.59 13.09
N ASP A 56 -7.58 -17.96 13.60
CA ASP A 56 -8.76 -17.09 13.56
C ASP A 56 -8.38 -15.73 14.20
N PRO A 57 -8.57 -14.61 13.47
CA PRO A 57 -8.33 -13.27 14.03
C PRO A 57 -9.09 -13.02 15.34
N ALA A 58 -10.20 -13.72 15.58
CA ALA A 58 -10.95 -13.64 16.84
C ALA A 58 -10.24 -14.30 18.03
N GLY A 59 -9.27 -15.20 17.80
CA GLY A 59 -8.53 -15.92 18.85
C GLY A 59 -7.15 -15.34 19.17
N VAL A 60 -6.63 -14.43 18.34
CA VAL A 60 -5.31 -13.81 18.49
C VAL A 60 -5.42 -12.46 19.22
N GLY A 61 -5.88 -12.47 20.46
CA GLY A 61 -6.04 -11.23 21.25
C GLY A 61 -6.28 -11.40 22.75
N GLU A 62 -6.56 -12.62 23.21
CA GLU A 62 -6.92 -12.91 24.61
C GLU A 62 -5.72 -13.40 25.45
N ALA A 63 -4.50 -13.33 24.92
CA ALA A 63 -3.27 -13.55 25.68
C ALA A 63 -2.57 -12.20 25.86
N GLY A 64 -3.07 -11.41 26.81
CA GLY A 64 -2.32 -10.30 27.41
C GLY A 64 -1.14 -10.81 28.22
#